data_AF-A0A086B9H5-F1
#
_entry.id   AF-A0A086B9H5-F1
#
_cell.length_a   1.000
_cell.length_b   1.000
_cell.length_c   1.000
_cell.angle_alpha   90.00
_cell.angle_beta   90.00
_cell.angle_gamma   90.00
#
_symmetry.space_group_name_H-M   'P 1'
#
loop_
_entity.id
_entity.type
_entity.pdbx_description
1 polymer ?
#
loop_
_entity_poly.entity_id
_entity_poly.type
_entity_poly.pdbx_seq_one_letter_code
_entity_poly.pdbx_strand_id
1 'polypeptide(L)'
;MKKKFIYSIIVLCSTLFLVYGQVGLGTKTPRGALDINQSTTNTSGLVLPTNSNTDNIVNPQGGNVAAGTVIYDATLDCVRFYKPSGWSQCLSGGKKRRGPVARVGQWNVPSAGEPFNNQLRDANNYSSFGTYKKFSRIQITDITSTLGGMTVEDLLANYDMICTGWVGGAGLNATDAAKVKEFVDRGGVALILLDANSGTPLFQAFGGSGNVTSGALVARSTDDSVNNGIFGDTRDIPLSGAGTAGRVFMNQLPTGSRLLATEATNNAGGWITGTGGRAVFFWDEGLFRASVTGPVDTPQERFIHNTIAYLLDNITL
;
A
#
# COMPACT_ATOMS: atom_id res chain seq x y z
N MET A 1 -90.83 5.30 -28.06
CA MET A 1 -89.75 5.65 -29.01
C MET A 1 -88.58 6.45 -28.41
N LYS A 2 -88.60 6.86 -27.13
CA LYS A 2 -87.48 7.61 -26.52
C LYS A 2 -86.25 6.76 -26.14
N LYS A 3 -86.37 5.43 -26.24
CA LYS A 3 -85.27 4.46 -26.12
C LYS A 3 -84.26 4.53 -27.27
N LYS A 4 -84.43 5.35 -28.32
CA LYS A 4 -83.46 5.44 -29.43
C LYS A 4 -82.57 6.69 -29.39
N PHE A 5 -82.97 7.75 -28.67
CA PHE A 5 -82.17 8.97 -28.55
C PHE A 5 -81.01 8.82 -27.55
N ILE A 6 -81.19 7.92 -26.57
CA ILE A 6 -80.20 7.65 -25.53
C ILE A 6 -79.01 6.84 -26.09
N TYR A 7 -79.22 5.94 -27.06
CA TYR A 7 -78.12 5.14 -27.62
C TYR A 7 -77.26 5.88 -28.65
N SER A 8 -77.75 6.97 -29.26
CA SER A 8 -77.01 7.66 -30.34
C SER A 8 -75.99 8.70 -29.83
N ILE A 9 -76.17 9.21 -28.62
CA ILE A 9 -75.21 10.14 -27.97
C ILE A 9 -74.14 9.37 -27.18
N ILE A 10 -74.49 8.17 -26.68
CA ILE A 10 -73.56 7.28 -25.97
C ILE A 10 -72.49 6.68 -26.91
N VAL A 11 -72.75 6.63 -28.23
CA VAL A 11 -71.89 5.94 -29.20
C VAL A 11 -70.97 6.88 -30.02
N LEU A 12 -71.27 8.18 -30.14
CA LEU A 12 -70.58 9.06 -31.10
C LEU A 12 -69.48 9.96 -30.52
N CYS A 13 -69.27 10.02 -29.20
CA CYS A 13 -68.11 10.68 -28.59
C CYS A 13 -67.49 9.72 -27.55
N SER A 14 -66.90 8.57 -27.89
CA SER A 14 -65.94 8.36 -28.99
C SER A 14 -64.85 9.44 -29.11
N THR A 15 -64.67 10.23 -28.04
CA THR A 15 -63.36 10.73 -27.62
C THR A 15 -62.55 9.49 -27.18
N LEU A 16 -61.90 8.74 -28.07
CA LEU A 16 -60.66 9.14 -28.74
C LEU A 16 -59.64 9.84 -27.81
N PHE A 17 -59.71 9.57 -26.51
CA PHE A 17 -58.51 9.62 -25.68
C PHE A 17 -57.73 8.34 -25.93
N LEU A 18 -56.81 8.45 -26.89
CA LEU A 18 -55.64 7.59 -27.01
C LEU A 18 -55.02 7.42 -25.63
N VAL A 19 -55.19 6.24 -25.03
CA VAL A 19 -54.51 5.90 -23.79
C VAL A 19 -53.12 5.43 -24.16
N TYR A 20 -52.15 6.33 -23.98
CA TYR A 20 -50.73 6.01 -24.10
C TYR A 20 -50.36 4.98 -23.03
N GLY A 21 -50.00 3.76 -23.45
CA GLY A 21 -49.29 2.79 -22.62
C GLY A 21 -47.82 3.21 -22.47
N GLN A 22 -47.56 4.30 -21.77
CA GLN A 22 -46.19 4.67 -21.40
C GLN A 22 -45.83 3.96 -20.11
N VAL A 23 -44.85 3.05 -20.19
CA VAL A 23 -44.19 2.47 -19.01
C VAL A 23 -43.12 3.44 -18.50
N GLY A 24 -43.48 4.35 -17.61
CA GLY A 24 -43.10 4.05 -16.22
C GLY A 24 -44.21 3.16 -15.71
N LEU A 25 -43.95 2.14 -14.90
CA LEU A 25 -45.08 1.40 -14.32
C LEU A 25 -45.93 2.39 -13.46
N GLY A 26 -46.96 3.02 -14.05
CA GLY A 26 -48.01 3.80 -13.39
C GLY A 26 -47.92 5.34 -13.34
N THR A 27 -47.08 6.07 -14.08
CA THR A 27 -47.02 7.56 -13.96
C THR A 27 -46.81 8.33 -15.28
N LYS A 28 -47.47 9.51 -15.39
CA LYS A 28 -47.32 10.47 -16.50
C LYS A 28 -46.18 11.49 -16.27
N THR A 29 -45.54 11.46 -15.09
CA THR A 29 -44.40 12.32 -14.71
C THR A 29 -43.38 11.50 -13.90
N PRO A 30 -42.63 10.58 -14.53
CA PRO A 30 -41.69 9.72 -13.82
C PRO A 30 -40.48 10.52 -13.28
N ARG A 31 -40.03 10.19 -12.06
CA ARG A 31 -38.70 10.62 -11.53
C ARG A 31 -37.60 9.59 -11.84
N GLY A 32 -38.01 8.41 -12.30
CA GLY A 32 -37.28 7.21 -12.71
C GLY A 32 -38.33 6.16 -13.09
N ALA A 33 -38.03 5.22 -14.00
CA ALA A 33 -39.04 4.32 -14.59
C ALA A 33 -39.30 3.02 -13.79
N LEU A 34 -38.45 2.72 -12.80
CA LEU A 34 -38.45 1.49 -12.01
C LEU A 34 -38.07 1.80 -10.55
N ASP A 35 -39.05 1.72 -9.63
CA ASP A 35 -38.82 1.75 -8.19
C ASP A 35 -39.09 0.34 -7.63
N ILE A 36 -38.09 -0.23 -6.95
CA ILE A 36 -38.14 -1.59 -6.39
C ILE A 36 -38.24 -1.58 -4.86
N ASN A 37 -38.38 -0.40 -4.25
CA ASN A 37 -38.54 -0.25 -2.80
C ASN A 37 -40.00 -0.51 -2.38
N GLN A 38 -40.21 -1.03 -1.17
CA GLN A 38 -41.55 -1.16 -0.57
C GLN A 38 -41.67 -0.26 0.66
N SER A 39 -42.89 0.12 1.02
CA SER A 39 -43.16 1.10 2.08
C SER A 39 -42.78 0.64 3.50
N THR A 40 -42.61 -0.67 3.71
CA THR A 40 -42.36 -1.25 5.05
C THR A 40 -41.09 -2.12 5.11
N THR A 41 -40.65 -2.72 4.01
CA THR A 41 -39.43 -3.55 3.94
C THR A 41 -38.72 -3.46 2.59
N ASN A 42 -37.42 -3.24 2.56
CA ASN A 42 -36.64 -3.17 1.32
C ASN A 42 -35.83 -4.44 1.09
N THR A 43 -36.50 -5.54 0.73
CA THR A 43 -35.91 -6.88 0.58
C THR A 43 -35.78 -7.34 -0.88
N SER A 44 -36.26 -6.56 -1.85
CA SER A 44 -36.21 -6.88 -3.27
C SER A 44 -34.96 -6.28 -3.94
N GLY A 45 -34.27 -7.07 -4.76
CA GLY A 45 -33.09 -6.63 -5.52
C GLY A 45 -33.36 -6.52 -7.02
N LEU A 46 -32.51 -5.76 -7.73
CA LEU A 46 -32.47 -5.72 -9.19
C LEU A 46 -31.49 -6.77 -9.72
N VAL A 47 -31.96 -7.72 -10.53
CA VAL A 47 -31.09 -8.63 -11.28
C VAL A 47 -30.78 -8.01 -12.62
N LEU A 48 -29.49 -7.78 -12.89
CA LEU A 48 -29.01 -7.22 -14.15
C LEU A 48 -28.78 -8.34 -15.17
N PRO A 49 -28.79 -8.03 -16.48
CA PRO A 49 -28.32 -8.95 -17.50
C PRO A 49 -26.89 -9.40 -17.20
N THR A 50 -26.71 -10.71 -17.04
CA THR A 50 -25.41 -11.31 -16.70
C THR A 50 -24.71 -11.78 -17.96
N ASN A 51 -23.46 -11.37 -18.15
CA ASN A 51 -22.64 -11.78 -19.30
C ASN A 51 -21.16 -11.92 -18.90
N SER A 52 -20.42 -12.83 -19.55
CA SER A 52 -18.99 -13.02 -19.29
C SER A 52 -18.08 -12.06 -20.04
N ASN A 53 -18.58 -11.38 -21.08
CA ASN A 53 -17.84 -10.36 -21.83
C ASN A 53 -18.79 -9.26 -22.32
N THR A 54 -18.36 -8.01 -22.17
CA THR A 54 -19.02 -6.83 -22.70
C THR A 54 -19.19 -6.82 -24.22
N ASP A 55 -18.37 -7.57 -24.97
CA ASP A 55 -18.47 -7.68 -26.43
C ASP A 55 -19.72 -8.45 -26.89
N ASN A 56 -20.32 -9.24 -25.99
CA ASN A 56 -21.55 -9.98 -26.27
C ASN A 56 -22.80 -9.11 -26.14
N ILE A 57 -22.67 -7.87 -25.68
CA ILE A 57 -23.79 -6.97 -25.50
C ILE A 57 -24.10 -6.26 -26.81
N VAL A 58 -25.28 -6.53 -27.35
CA VAL A 58 -25.74 -5.95 -28.61
C VAL A 58 -26.82 -4.90 -28.37
N ASN A 59 -26.83 -3.86 -29.21
CA ASN A 59 -27.96 -2.94 -29.28
C ASN A 59 -29.06 -3.56 -30.15
N PRO A 60 -30.27 -3.81 -29.63
CA PRO A 60 -31.35 -4.43 -30.40
C PRO A 60 -31.84 -3.57 -31.57
N GLN A 61 -31.54 -2.27 -31.57
CA GLN A 61 -31.83 -1.36 -32.69
C GLN A 61 -30.70 -1.34 -33.75
N GLY A 62 -29.63 -2.14 -33.57
CA GLY A 62 -28.42 -2.11 -34.38
C GLY A 62 -27.45 -0.99 -33.96
N GLY A 63 -26.22 -1.07 -34.49
CA GLY A 63 -25.15 -0.10 -34.18
C GLY A 63 -24.47 -0.31 -32.82
N ASN A 64 -23.87 0.75 -32.28
CA ASN A 64 -23.14 0.71 -31.02
C ASN A 64 -24.08 0.50 -29.81
N VAL A 65 -23.54 -0.10 -28.74
CA VAL A 65 -24.21 -0.19 -27.44
C VAL A 65 -24.66 1.20 -26.99
N ALA A 66 -25.89 1.31 -26.47
CA ALA A 66 -26.42 2.59 -26.01
C ALA A 66 -25.74 3.03 -24.71
N ALA A 67 -25.36 4.32 -24.63
CA ALA A 67 -24.85 4.91 -23.39
C ALA A 67 -25.88 4.75 -22.26
N GLY A 68 -25.42 4.33 -21.08
CA GLY A 68 -26.28 4.00 -19.94
C GLY A 68 -26.69 2.54 -19.83
N THR A 69 -26.28 1.66 -20.77
CA THR A 69 -26.48 0.20 -20.63
C THR A 69 -25.77 -0.31 -19.37
N VAL A 70 -26.42 -1.13 -18.53
CA VAL A 70 -25.86 -1.71 -17.29
C VAL A 70 -25.92 -3.24 -17.34
N ILE A 71 -24.85 -3.92 -16.94
CA ILE A 71 -24.74 -5.38 -16.91
C ILE A 71 -24.08 -5.87 -15.62
N TYR A 72 -24.26 -7.16 -15.31
CA TYR A 72 -23.39 -7.91 -14.41
C TYR A 72 -22.35 -8.68 -15.23
N ASP A 73 -21.07 -8.39 -15.02
CA ASP A 73 -19.96 -9.11 -15.63
C ASP A 73 -19.66 -10.36 -14.80
N ALA A 74 -20.03 -11.54 -15.30
CA ALA A 74 -19.88 -12.82 -14.60
C ALA A 74 -18.42 -13.25 -14.46
N THR A 75 -17.53 -12.76 -15.32
CA THR A 75 -16.10 -13.08 -15.26
C THR A 75 -15.41 -12.24 -14.19
N LEU A 76 -15.80 -10.96 -14.09
CA LEU A 76 -15.24 -10.00 -13.12
C LEU A 76 -16.03 -9.92 -11.80
N ASP A 77 -17.13 -10.67 -11.69
CA ASP A 77 -18.05 -10.72 -10.55
C ASP A 77 -18.53 -9.33 -10.10
N CYS A 78 -18.96 -8.49 -11.05
CA CYS A 78 -19.24 -7.08 -10.77
C CYS A 78 -20.23 -6.39 -11.73
N VAL A 79 -20.82 -5.28 -11.29
CA VAL A 79 -21.66 -4.44 -12.18
C VAL A 79 -20.81 -3.53 -13.06
N ARG A 80 -21.15 -3.38 -14.35
CA ARG A 80 -20.52 -2.43 -15.29
C ARG A 80 -21.58 -1.63 -16.05
N PHE A 81 -21.23 -0.43 -16.51
CA PHE A 81 -22.13 0.39 -17.34
C PHE A 81 -21.40 1.00 -18.55
N TYR A 82 -22.12 1.22 -19.65
CA TYR A 82 -21.57 1.75 -20.89
C TYR A 82 -21.62 3.29 -20.94
N LYS A 83 -20.52 3.93 -21.33
CA LYS A 83 -20.38 5.38 -21.56
C LYS A 83 -20.13 5.67 -23.04
N PRO A 84 -20.26 6.93 -23.51
CA PRO A 84 -19.87 7.28 -24.88
C PRO A 84 -18.43 6.90 -25.25
N SER A 85 -17.53 6.82 -24.26
CA SER A 85 -16.12 6.40 -24.43
C SER A 85 -15.86 4.91 -24.21
N GLY A 86 -16.92 4.09 -24.05
CA GLY A 86 -16.81 2.64 -23.84
C GLY A 86 -17.29 2.16 -22.46
N TRP A 87 -17.12 0.87 -22.19
CA TRP A 87 -17.52 0.23 -20.94
C TRP A 87 -16.74 0.76 -19.73
N SER A 88 -17.44 0.95 -18.61
CA SER A 88 -16.82 1.24 -17.32
C SER A 88 -16.00 0.04 -16.82
N GLN A 89 -15.13 0.31 -15.85
CA GLN A 89 -14.65 -0.71 -14.92
C GLN A 89 -15.80 -1.13 -13.99
N CYS A 90 -15.56 -2.12 -13.12
CA CYS A 90 -16.52 -2.54 -12.10
C CYS A 90 -16.99 -1.37 -11.21
N LEU A 91 -18.31 -1.26 -11.01
CA LEU A 91 -18.97 -0.25 -10.15
C LEU A 91 -18.92 -0.64 -8.67
N SER A 92 -19.23 -1.91 -8.38
CA SER A 92 -19.21 -2.52 -7.04
C SER A 92 -17.94 -3.32 -6.78
N GLY A 93 -17.10 -3.52 -7.81
CA GLY A 93 -15.71 -3.91 -7.61
C GLY A 93 -15.08 -2.77 -6.86
N GLY A 94 -15.15 -2.84 -5.52
CA GLY A 94 -14.62 -1.84 -4.61
C GLY A 94 -13.29 -1.44 -5.19
N LYS A 95 -13.09 -0.12 -5.39
CA LYS A 95 -11.94 0.55 -6.03
C LYS A 95 -10.92 -0.54 -6.30
N LYS A 96 -10.47 -0.89 -7.53
CA LYS A 96 -9.16 -1.58 -7.66
C LYS A 96 -8.32 -0.92 -6.60
N ARG A 97 -8.08 -1.58 -5.44
CA ARG A 97 -7.76 -0.78 -4.26
C ARG A 97 -6.47 -0.21 -4.77
N ARG A 98 -6.37 1.11 -4.95
CA ARG A 98 -5.05 1.70 -5.02
C ARG A 98 -4.46 1.08 -3.77
N GLY A 99 -3.53 0.13 -3.96
CA GLY A 99 -2.98 -0.63 -2.86
C GLY A 99 -2.67 0.39 -1.77
N PRO A 100 -2.77 0.03 -0.48
CA PRO A 100 -2.47 1.00 0.57
C PRO A 100 -1.22 1.83 0.22
N VAL A 101 -1.19 3.08 0.64
CA VAL A 101 0.05 3.86 0.52
C VAL A 101 0.88 3.49 1.74
N ALA A 102 2.10 2.98 1.54
CA ALA A 102 3.02 2.79 2.65
C ALA A 102 3.58 4.15 3.06
N ARG A 103 3.35 4.57 4.30
CA ARG A 103 3.74 5.87 4.84
C ARG A 103 5.01 5.70 5.66
N VAL A 104 6.10 6.26 5.18
CA VAL A 104 7.42 6.17 5.79
C VAL A 104 7.80 7.51 6.39
N GLY A 105 7.96 7.55 7.71
CA GLY A 105 8.56 8.68 8.41
C GLY A 105 10.08 8.52 8.43
N GLN A 106 10.81 9.44 7.81
CA GLN A 106 12.27 9.45 7.82
C GLN A 106 12.80 10.46 8.83
N TRP A 107 13.57 9.98 9.80
CA TRP A 107 14.30 10.82 10.73
C TRP A 107 15.76 10.88 10.31
N ASN A 108 16.21 12.08 9.94
CA ASN A 108 17.59 12.41 9.60
C ASN A 108 18.31 11.41 8.67
N VAL A 109 17.61 10.97 7.63
CA VAL A 109 18.22 10.21 6.54
C VAL A 109 18.90 11.24 5.62
N PRO A 110 20.24 11.20 5.44
CA PRO A 110 20.97 12.21 4.68
C PRO A 110 20.43 12.37 3.25
N SER A 111 20.66 13.53 2.63
CA SER A 111 20.38 13.76 1.20
C SER A 111 21.14 12.78 0.28
N ALA A 112 22.23 12.18 0.75
CA ALA A 112 22.89 11.09 0.05
C ALA A 112 22.03 9.81 -0.06
N GLY A 113 20.95 9.69 0.72
CA GLY A 113 19.90 8.69 0.56
C GLY A 113 18.84 9.07 -0.49
N GLU A 114 19.01 10.17 -1.22
CA GLU A 114 18.11 10.56 -2.32
C GLU A 114 17.98 9.48 -3.39
N PRO A 115 19.07 8.80 -3.86
CA PRO A 115 18.95 7.70 -4.81
C PRO A 115 18.07 6.55 -4.27
N PHE A 116 18.27 6.17 -3.01
CA PHE A 116 17.42 5.18 -2.34
C PHE A 116 15.97 5.65 -2.25
N ASN A 117 15.73 6.90 -1.87
CA ASN A 117 14.39 7.49 -1.82
C ASN A 117 13.72 7.54 -3.20
N ASN A 118 14.49 7.75 -4.27
CA ASN A 118 14.01 7.69 -5.64
C ASN A 118 13.63 6.26 -6.02
N GLN A 119 14.44 5.26 -5.66
CA GLN A 119 14.11 3.84 -5.86
C GLN A 119 12.86 3.40 -5.06
N LEU A 120 12.65 3.92 -3.85
CA LEU A 120 11.44 3.69 -3.06
C LEU A 120 10.18 4.30 -3.70
N ARG A 121 10.31 5.46 -4.34
CA ARG A 121 9.21 6.16 -5.00
C ARG A 121 8.95 5.68 -6.43
N ASP A 122 9.87 4.92 -7.03
CA ASP A 122 9.72 4.37 -8.37
C ASP A 122 8.59 3.33 -8.42
N ALA A 123 7.63 3.58 -9.31
CA ALA A 123 6.48 2.70 -9.50
C ALA A 123 6.85 1.35 -10.12
N ASN A 124 8.00 1.22 -10.78
CA ASN A 124 8.54 -0.06 -11.23
C ASN A 124 8.97 -0.94 -10.04
N ASN A 125 9.32 -0.35 -8.90
CA ASN A 125 9.68 -1.08 -7.69
C ASN A 125 8.48 -1.27 -6.76
N TYR A 126 7.73 -0.20 -6.48
CA TYR A 126 6.65 -0.20 -5.48
C TYR A 126 5.36 0.38 -6.05
N SER A 127 4.55 -0.48 -6.65
CA SER A 127 3.20 -0.15 -7.10
C SER A 127 2.40 -1.42 -7.38
N SER A 128 1.12 -1.27 -7.74
CA SER A 128 0.30 -2.42 -8.16
C SER A 128 0.82 -3.19 -9.39
N PHE A 129 1.78 -2.61 -10.13
CA PHE A 129 2.41 -3.23 -11.30
C PHE A 129 3.93 -3.38 -11.18
N GLY A 130 4.54 -2.85 -10.12
CA GLY A 130 5.98 -2.95 -9.87
C GLY A 130 6.40 -4.32 -9.36
N THR A 131 7.68 -4.46 -9.00
CA THR A 131 8.24 -5.68 -8.41
C THR A 131 7.51 -6.04 -7.10
N TYR A 132 7.39 -5.09 -6.17
CA TYR A 132 6.62 -5.23 -4.95
C TYR A 132 5.22 -4.63 -5.09
N LYS A 133 4.19 -5.48 -4.95
CA LYS A 133 2.81 -5.18 -5.40
C LYS A 133 1.79 -4.89 -4.31
N LYS A 134 2.14 -5.01 -3.02
CA LYS A 134 1.16 -4.88 -1.93
C LYS A 134 0.73 -3.44 -1.63
N PHE A 135 1.56 -2.45 -1.97
CA PHE A 135 1.26 -1.02 -1.82
C PHE A 135 1.13 -0.35 -3.20
N SER A 136 0.31 0.70 -3.34
CA SER A 136 0.22 1.45 -4.61
C SER A 136 1.40 2.37 -4.87
N ARG A 137 2.05 2.81 -3.80
CA ARG A 137 3.25 3.64 -3.77
C ARG A 137 3.78 3.72 -2.34
N ILE A 138 5.02 4.15 -2.20
CA ILE A 138 5.59 4.60 -0.93
C ILE A 138 5.51 6.13 -0.86
N GLN A 139 5.02 6.65 0.27
CA GLN A 139 5.06 8.06 0.61
C GLN A 139 6.09 8.27 1.71
N ILE A 140 7.04 9.17 1.47
CA ILE A 140 8.11 9.49 2.42
C ILE A 140 7.88 10.89 2.96
N THR A 141 7.91 11.02 4.29
CA THR A 141 7.81 12.29 5.01
C THR A 141 9.03 12.46 5.90
N ASP A 142 9.71 13.61 5.83
CA ASP A 142 10.75 13.96 6.79
C ASP A 142 10.11 14.35 8.13
N ILE A 143 10.51 13.64 9.19
CA ILE A 143 10.03 13.83 10.55
C ILE A 143 11.13 14.32 11.50
N THR A 144 12.29 14.71 10.98
CA THR A 144 13.47 15.08 11.79
C THR A 144 13.16 16.16 12.82
N SER A 145 12.44 17.21 12.40
CA SER A 145 12.08 18.35 13.26
C SER A 145 10.78 18.15 14.04
N THR A 146 10.00 17.11 13.75
CA THR A 146 8.66 16.93 14.30
C THR A 146 8.53 15.72 15.23
N LEU A 147 9.41 14.71 15.08
CA LEU A 147 9.39 13.49 15.89
C LEU A 147 9.38 13.78 17.39
N GLY A 148 10.18 14.74 17.86
CA GLY A 148 10.26 15.12 19.27
C GLY A 148 8.91 15.53 19.87
N GLY A 149 8.04 16.16 19.07
CA GLY A 149 6.70 16.60 19.48
C GLY A 149 5.58 15.59 19.25
N MET A 150 5.84 14.50 18.52
CA MET A 150 4.84 13.45 18.25
C MET A 150 4.71 12.47 19.42
N THR A 151 3.48 12.05 19.68
CA THR A 151 3.16 10.88 20.52
C THR A 151 3.25 9.58 19.71
N VAL A 152 3.24 8.43 20.38
CA VAL A 152 3.17 7.11 19.70
C VAL A 152 1.86 6.95 18.93
N GLU A 153 0.76 7.52 19.42
CA GLU A 153 -0.52 7.54 18.68
C GLU A 153 -0.41 8.35 17.39
N ASP A 154 0.30 9.49 17.42
CA ASP A 154 0.55 10.27 16.20
C ASP A 154 1.37 9.46 15.20
N LEU A 155 2.36 8.69 15.67
CA LEU A 155 3.16 7.83 14.80
C LEU A 155 2.31 6.74 14.15
N LEU A 156 1.52 6.01 14.92
CA LEU A 156 0.63 4.95 14.42
C LEU A 156 -0.46 5.50 13.48
N ALA A 157 -0.98 6.70 13.77
CA ALA A 157 -1.99 7.34 12.95
C ALA A 157 -1.44 7.79 11.59
N ASN A 158 -0.15 8.15 11.50
CA ASN A 158 0.41 8.81 10.32
C ASN A 158 1.42 7.98 9.54
N TYR A 159 2.04 6.96 10.13
CA TYR A 159 3.12 6.19 9.53
C TYR A 159 2.92 4.69 9.72
N ASP A 160 3.42 3.93 8.75
CA ASP A 160 3.48 2.47 8.81
C ASP A 160 4.92 1.99 9.08
N MET A 161 5.91 2.79 8.65
CA MET A 161 7.33 2.55 8.86
C MET A 161 8.03 3.81 9.37
N ILE A 162 8.97 3.64 10.30
CA ILE A 162 9.95 4.67 10.68
C ILE A 162 11.33 4.26 10.18
N CYS A 163 12.01 5.13 9.44
CA CYS A 163 13.38 4.94 9.00
C CYS A 163 14.27 6.00 9.67
N THR A 164 15.32 5.57 10.37
CA THR A 164 16.21 6.48 11.11
C THR A 164 17.59 6.49 10.48
N GLY A 165 18.17 7.68 10.28
CA GLY A 165 19.54 7.89 9.85
C GLY A 165 20.44 8.46 10.95
N TRP A 166 21.44 9.25 10.55
CA TRP A 166 22.54 9.72 11.40
C TRP A 166 22.68 11.24 11.39
N VAL A 167 22.79 11.89 12.57
CA VAL A 167 23.08 13.33 12.71
C VAL A 167 24.48 13.54 13.29
N GLY A 168 25.52 13.79 12.48
CA GLY A 168 26.74 14.48 12.95
C GLY A 168 27.42 13.89 14.21
N GLY A 169 27.34 12.58 14.46
CA GLY A 169 27.86 11.91 15.67
C GLY A 169 26.85 11.67 16.80
N ALA A 170 25.58 12.04 16.62
CA ALA A 170 24.48 11.79 17.53
C ALA A 170 23.35 11.00 16.84
N GLY A 171 22.78 10.04 17.57
CA GLY A 171 21.56 9.33 17.17
C GLY A 171 20.32 9.95 17.80
N LEU A 172 19.15 9.31 17.63
CA LEU A 172 17.97 9.65 18.43
C LEU A 172 18.31 9.61 19.92
N ASN A 173 17.76 10.55 20.69
CA ASN A 173 17.84 10.50 22.14
C ASN A 173 17.03 9.30 22.68
N ALA A 174 17.24 8.94 23.95
CA ALA A 174 16.58 7.80 24.58
C ALA A 174 15.05 7.89 24.60
N THR A 175 14.49 9.09 24.74
CA THR A 175 13.04 9.31 24.74
C THR A 175 12.43 9.01 23.37
N ASP A 176 13.02 9.54 22.29
CA ASP A 176 12.54 9.30 20.94
C ASP A 176 12.80 7.86 20.48
N ALA A 177 13.92 7.25 20.91
CA ALA A 177 14.19 5.84 20.69
C ALA A 177 13.13 4.93 21.35
N ALA A 178 12.71 5.24 22.58
CA ALA A 178 11.63 4.52 23.25
C ALA A 178 10.29 4.67 22.52
N LYS A 179 9.98 5.86 21.96
CA LYS A 179 8.79 6.05 21.13
C LYS A 179 8.81 5.18 19.87
N VAL A 180 9.95 5.10 19.17
CA VAL A 180 10.10 4.23 18.00
C VAL A 180 9.92 2.76 18.39
N LYS A 181 10.47 2.33 19.54
CA LYS A 181 10.27 0.97 20.06
C LYS A 181 8.79 0.66 20.33
N GLU A 182 8.08 1.56 21.02
CA GLU A 182 6.66 1.36 21.32
C GLU A 182 5.81 1.33 20.03
N PHE A 183 6.11 2.20 19.05
CA PHE A 183 5.49 2.17 17.73
C PHE A 183 5.63 0.79 17.07
N VAL A 184 6.84 0.19 17.13
CA VAL A 184 7.09 -1.15 16.59
C VAL A 184 6.35 -2.24 17.35
N ASP A 185 6.35 -2.18 18.69
CA ASP A 185 5.62 -3.14 19.52
C ASP A 185 4.12 -3.15 19.23
N ARG A 186 3.59 -2.00 18.80
CA ARG A 186 2.18 -1.79 18.50
C ARG A 186 1.80 -1.99 17.03
N GLY A 187 2.72 -2.54 16.22
CA GLY A 187 2.42 -3.03 14.87
C GLY A 187 3.00 -2.21 13.72
N GLY A 188 3.67 -1.10 14.01
CA GLY A 188 4.53 -0.42 13.05
C GLY A 188 5.83 -1.17 12.80
N VAL A 189 6.59 -0.76 11.78
CA VAL A 189 7.90 -1.35 11.47
C VAL A 189 9.02 -0.30 11.46
N ALA A 190 10.26 -0.71 11.74
CA ALA A 190 11.40 0.21 11.78
C ALA A 190 12.58 -0.28 10.95
N LEU A 191 13.15 0.65 10.17
CA LEU A 191 14.47 0.51 9.56
C LEU A 191 15.43 1.43 10.29
N ILE A 192 16.42 0.86 10.96
CA ILE A 192 17.32 1.60 11.83
C ILE A 192 18.72 1.56 11.25
N LEU A 193 19.21 2.73 10.84
CA LEU A 193 20.54 2.88 10.27
C LEU A 193 21.48 3.45 11.33
N LEU A 194 22.51 2.69 11.67
CA LEU A 194 23.55 3.08 12.61
C LEU A 194 24.71 3.74 11.87
N ASP A 195 25.60 4.36 12.64
CA ASP A 195 26.88 4.91 12.18
C ASP A 195 27.86 4.86 13.37
N ALA A 196 29.13 5.22 13.16
CA ALA A 196 30.17 5.21 14.16
C ALA A 196 29.76 5.98 15.42
N ASN A 197 29.66 5.24 16.52
CA ASN A 197 29.26 5.73 17.85
C ASN A 197 27.83 6.32 17.90
N SER A 198 26.98 6.03 16.92
CA SER A 198 25.62 6.54 16.83
C SER A 198 24.57 5.42 16.88
N GLY A 199 23.41 5.72 17.45
CA GLY A 199 22.26 4.79 17.51
C GLY A 199 22.24 3.87 18.74
N THR A 200 23.15 4.03 19.70
CA THR A 200 23.12 3.32 21.00
C THR A 200 21.74 3.37 21.68
N PRO A 201 21.04 4.53 21.79
CA PRO A 201 19.74 4.56 22.44
C PRO A 201 18.67 3.68 21.75
N LEU A 202 18.67 3.63 20.41
CA LEU A 202 17.81 2.71 19.66
C LEU A 202 18.21 1.26 19.88
N PHE A 203 19.48 0.94 19.76
CA PHE A 203 19.96 -0.43 19.97
C PHE A 203 19.55 -0.97 21.35
N GLN A 204 19.73 -0.16 22.40
CA GLN A 204 19.34 -0.51 23.76
C GLN A 204 17.81 -0.56 23.95
N ALA A 205 17.05 0.36 23.35
CA ALA A 205 15.58 0.32 23.40
C ALA A 205 15.00 -0.97 22.81
N PHE A 206 15.66 -1.55 21.80
CA PHE A 206 15.29 -2.82 21.20
C PHE A 206 15.90 -4.05 21.92
N GLY A 207 16.49 -3.87 23.09
CA GLY A 207 17.00 -4.95 23.95
C GLY A 207 18.46 -5.33 23.72
N GLY A 208 19.19 -4.55 22.92
CA GLY A 208 20.62 -4.74 22.71
C GLY A 208 21.40 -4.41 23.98
N SER A 209 22.49 -5.14 24.22
CA SER A 209 23.38 -4.91 25.35
C SER A 209 24.64 -4.16 24.93
N GLY A 210 25.07 -3.16 25.70
CA GLY A 210 26.25 -2.35 25.36
C GLY A 210 25.96 -1.20 24.41
N ASN A 211 26.97 -0.77 23.66
CA ASN A 211 26.95 0.47 22.87
C ASN A 211 27.31 0.19 21.41
N VAL A 212 26.78 1.00 20.51
CA VAL A 212 27.27 1.08 19.13
C VAL A 212 28.60 1.81 19.16
N THR A 213 29.63 1.20 18.58
CA THR A 213 30.99 1.76 18.49
C THR A 213 31.37 2.02 17.03
N SER A 214 32.65 2.21 16.71
CA SER A 214 33.13 2.37 15.33
C SER A 214 33.51 1.03 14.69
N GLY A 215 33.02 0.82 13.46
CA GLY A 215 33.13 -0.42 12.68
C GLY A 215 33.83 -0.26 11.33
N ALA A 216 33.79 -1.34 10.54
CA ALA A 216 34.27 -1.31 9.15
C ALA A 216 33.11 -1.05 8.17
N LEU A 217 33.46 -0.51 7.01
CA LEU A 217 32.52 -0.17 5.93
C LEU A 217 32.05 -1.38 5.11
N VAL A 218 32.56 -2.58 5.36
CA VAL A 218 32.29 -3.75 4.52
C VAL A 218 31.62 -4.82 5.36
N ALA A 219 30.54 -5.38 4.82
CA ALA A 219 29.90 -6.58 5.35
C ALA A 219 29.66 -7.60 4.24
N ARG A 220 29.15 -8.76 4.63
CA ARG A 220 28.69 -9.79 3.72
C ARG A 220 27.29 -10.25 4.13
N SER A 221 26.38 -10.37 3.17
CA SER A 221 25.04 -10.88 3.46
C SER A 221 25.09 -12.36 3.87
N THR A 222 24.19 -12.76 4.76
CA THR A 222 24.05 -14.14 5.25
C THR A 222 23.19 -15.00 4.32
N ASP A 223 22.95 -16.25 4.73
CA ASP A 223 22.03 -17.19 4.08
C ASP A 223 20.56 -17.04 4.51
N ASP A 224 20.22 -16.01 5.30
CA ASP A 224 18.84 -15.77 5.75
C ASP A 224 17.87 -15.67 4.57
N SER A 225 16.67 -16.24 4.73
CA SER A 225 15.65 -16.28 3.70
C SER A 225 15.25 -14.90 3.15
N VAL A 226 15.36 -13.84 3.95
CA VAL A 226 15.07 -12.47 3.50
C VAL A 226 16.02 -12.03 2.40
N ASN A 227 17.27 -12.52 2.40
CA ASN A 227 18.25 -12.20 1.37
C ASN A 227 17.95 -12.89 0.02
N ASN A 228 16.94 -13.76 -0.05
CA ASN A 228 16.41 -14.33 -1.29
C ASN A 228 14.94 -13.95 -1.47
N GLY A 229 14.71 -12.65 -1.67
CA GLY A 229 13.38 -12.07 -1.73
C GLY A 229 12.90 -11.77 -3.16
N ILE A 230 11.83 -10.97 -3.24
CA ILE A 230 11.14 -10.64 -4.49
C ILE A 230 11.99 -9.84 -5.49
N PHE A 231 13.05 -9.18 -5.02
CA PHE A 231 14.01 -8.47 -5.87
C PHE A 231 15.15 -9.37 -6.35
N GLY A 232 15.23 -10.62 -5.89
CA GLY A 232 16.22 -11.62 -6.33
C GLY A 232 17.07 -12.19 -5.19
N ASP A 233 17.93 -13.16 -5.53
CA ASP A 233 18.86 -13.78 -4.57
C ASP A 233 20.10 -12.91 -4.36
N THR A 234 20.35 -12.58 -3.10
CA THR A 234 21.42 -11.70 -2.63
C THR A 234 22.13 -12.30 -1.41
N ARG A 235 22.08 -13.61 -1.24
CA ARG A 235 22.87 -14.32 -0.23
C ARG A 235 24.33 -14.36 -0.63
N ASP A 236 25.22 -14.28 0.37
CA ASP A 236 26.67 -14.37 0.18
C ASP A 236 27.26 -13.31 -0.78
N ILE A 237 26.74 -12.08 -0.75
CA ILE A 237 27.27 -10.95 -1.55
C ILE A 237 28.07 -9.98 -0.67
N PRO A 238 29.11 -9.33 -1.22
CA PRO A 238 29.74 -8.21 -0.55
C PRO A 238 28.77 -7.02 -0.46
N LEU A 239 28.75 -6.36 0.69
CA LEU A 239 27.99 -5.14 0.95
C LEU A 239 28.98 -4.03 1.33
N SER A 240 28.76 -2.85 0.78
CA SER A 240 29.60 -1.67 1.01
C SER A 240 28.77 -0.55 1.60
N GLY A 241 29.20 -0.08 2.77
CA GLY A 241 28.78 1.16 3.38
C GLY A 241 29.63 2.35 2.92
N ALA A 242 29.59 3.48 3.62
CA ALA A 242 30.24 4.71 3.19
C ALA A 242 30.65 5.61 4.34
N GLY A 243 31.88 6.12 4.32
CA GLY A 243 32.34 7.10 5.32
C GLY A 243 32.70 6.44 6.65
N THR A 244 31.76 6.40 7.59
CA THR A 244 31.90 5.75 8.90
C THR A 244 30.84 4.68 9.07
N ALA A 245 31.05 3.77 10.01
CA ALA A 245 30.12 2.69 10.29
C ALA A 245 30.04 2.42 11.78
N GLY A 246 28.85 2.03 12.23
CA GLY A 246 28.61 1.48 13.55
C GLY A 246 29.18 0.07 13.69
N ARG A 247 29.53 -0.30 14.92
CA ARG A 247 29.84 -1.69 15.28
C ARG A 247 29.01 -2.15 16.46
N VAL A 248 28.40 -3.31 16.28
CA VAL A 248 27.69 -4.08 17.29
C VAL A 248 28.17 -5.53 17.22
N PHE A 249 28.60 -6.09 18.34
CA PHE A 249 29.00 -7.49 18.40
C PHE A 249 27.77 -8.41 18.38
N MET A 250 27.90 -9.59 17.77
CA MET A 250 26.77 -10.53 17.70
C MET A 250 26.28 -10.99 19.09
N ASN A 251 27.18 -11.06 20.08
CA ASN A 251 26.83 -11.39 21.47
C ASN A 251 26.08 -10.27 22.20
N GLN A 252 26.02 -9.07 21.61
CA GLN A 252 25.28 -7.93 22.16
C GLN A 252 23.83 -7.90 21.67
N LEU A 253 23.51 -8.66 20.63
CA LEU A 253 22.19 -8.63 20.01
C LEU A 253 21.09 -9.14 20.97
N PRO A 254 19.88 -8.59 20.88
CA PRO A 254 18.73 -9.13 21.61
C PRO A 254 18.52 -10.61 21.28
N THR A 255 18.08 -11.40 22.27
CA THR A 255 17.73 -12.81 22.08
C THR A 255 16.71 -12.98 20.95
N GLY A 256 16.95 -13.94 20.06
CA GLY A 256 16.07 -14.22 18.92
C GLY A 256 16.31 -13.33 17.69
N SER A 257 17.31 -12.44 17.73
CA SER A 257 17.70 -11.68 16.54
C SER A 257 18.21 -12.60 15.43
N ARG A 258 17.90 -12.26 14.17
CA ARG A 258 18.35 -12.99 12.98
C ARG A 258 19.29 -12.12 12.17
N LEU A 259 20.44 -12.66 11.78
CA LEU A 259 21.43 -11.92 11.00
C LEU A 259 21.05 -11.90 9.51
N LEU A 260 21.03 -10.71 8.93
CA LEU A 260 20.94 -10.46 7.49
C LEU A 260 22.32 -10.24 6.85
N ALA A 261 23.27 -9.70 7.62
CA ALA A 261 24.65 -9.49 7.20
C ALA A 261 25.61 -9.50 8.38
N THR A 262 26.90 -9.75 8.11
CA THR A 262 27.99 -9.78 9.11
C THR A 262 29.11 -8.82 8.72
N GLU A 263 29.48 -7.93 9.64
CA GLU A 263 30.66 -7.06 9.53
C GLU A 263 31.85 -7.82 10.16
N ALA A 264 32.57 -8.59 9.35
CA ALA A 264 33.57 -9.56 9.81
C ALA A 264 32.97 -10.71 10.67
N THR A 265 33.83 -11.50 11.31
CA THR A 265 33.47 -12.80 11.92
C THR A 265 32.49 -12.68 13.08
N ASN A 266 32.60 -11.65 13.92
CA ASN A 266 31.91 -11.57 15.20
C ASN A 266 30.99 -10.35 15.34
N ASN A 267 30.85 -9.52 14.30
CA ASN A 267 30.07 -8.29 14.38
C ASN A 267 28.87 -8.35 13.43
N ALA A 268 27.76 -7.79 13.87
CA ALA A 268 26.54 -7.74 13.10
C ALA A 268 26.66 -6.65 12.03
N GLY A 269 26.40 -7.01 10.77
CA GLY A 269 26.24 -6.06 9.68
C GLY A 269 24.77 -5.63 9.59
N GLY A 270 23.84 -6.57 9.52
CA GLY A 270 22.42 -6.27 9.55
C GLY A 270 21.66 -7.35 10.30
N TRP A 271 20.59 -6.99 11.00
CA TRP A 271 19.81 -7.96 11.75
C TRP A 271 18.35 -7.56 11.92
N ILE A 272 17.50 -8.57 11.97
CA ILE A 272 16.08 -8.47 12.34
C ILE A 272 15.97 -8.66 13.85
N THR A 273 15.16 -7.83 14.49
CA THR A 273 14.82 -7.94 15.91
C THR A 273 13.47 -7.28 16.22
N GLY A 274 13.15 -7.14 17.51
CA GLY A 274 11.91 -6.54 17.99
C GLY A 274 10.70 -7.46 17.87
N THR A 275 9.57 -7.01 18.42
CA THR A 275 8.33 -7.77 18.48
C THR A 275 7.86 -8.15 17.07
N GLY A 276 7.78 -9.46 16.80
CA GLY A 276 7.38 -9.98 15.49
C GLY A 276 8.40 -9.80 14.36
N GLY A 277 9.66 -9.47 14.68
CA GLY A 277 10.68 -9.20 13.65
C GLY A 277 10.46 -7.88 12.89
N ARG A 278 9.77 -6.92 13.52
CA ARG A 278 9.35 -5.67 12.88
C ARG A 278 10.41 -4.57 12.88
N ALA A 279 11.61 -4.83 13.39
CA ALA A 279 12.73 -3.89 13.30
C ALA A 279 13.90 -4.54 12.57
N VAL A 280 14.48 -3.82 11.63
CA VAL A 280 15.75 -4.18 11.00
C VAL A 280 16.76 -3.10 11.28
N PHE A 281 17.93 -3.52 11.75
CA PHE A 281 19.07 -2.65 11.98
C PHE A 281 20.14 -2.90 10.91
N PHE A 282 20.83 -1.84 10.51
CA PHE A 282 22.06 -1.90 9.72
C PHE A 282 23.17 -1.12 10.40
N TRP A 283 24.37 -1.67 10.35
CA TRP A 283 25.57 -1.12 10.94
C TRP A 283 26.00 0.24 10.35
N ASP A 284 25.64 0.51 9.09
CA ASP A 284 26.08 1.70 8.36
C ASP A 284 24.94 2.24 7.49
N GLU A 285 24.56 3.51 7.67
CA GLU A 285 23.60 4.21 6.82
C GLU A 285 24.14 4.41 5.39
N GLY A 286 25.46 4.43 5.28
CA GLY A 286 26.26 4.36 4.07
C GLY A 286 25.85 3.24 3.13
N LEU A 287 25.32 2.11 3.64
CA LEU A 287 24.82 1.01 2.82
C LEU A 287 23.76 1.49 1.80
N PHE A 288 22.94 2.46 2.21
CA PHE A 288 21.81 2.97 1.43
C PHE A 288 22.20 4.12 0.48
N ARG A 289 23.49 4.44 0.40
CA ARG A 289 24.03 5.50 -0.47
C ARG A 289 25.24 5.06 -1.29
N ALA A 290 26.09 4.20 -0.74
CA ALA A 290 27.18 3.59 -1.50
C ALA A 290 26.60 2.69 -2.59
N SER A 291 26.98 2.93 -3.84
CA SER A 291 26.57 2.09 -4.97
C SER A 291 25.05 1.96 -5.15
N VAL A 292 24.27 2.93 -4.66
CA VAL A 292 22.83 3.04 -4.90
C VAL A 292 22.58 4.15 -5.90
N THR A 293 22.12 3.81 -7.10
CA THR A 293 21.87 4.77 -8.17
C THR A 293 20.89 4.25 -9.21
N GLY A 294 20.06 5.13 -9.77
CA GLY A 294 19.14 4.75 -10.84
C GLY A 294 18.18 3.60 -10.45
N PRO A 295 17.86 2.66 -11.37
CA PRO A 295 16.99 1.51 -11.09
C PRO A 295 17.63 0.50 -10.13
N VAL A 296 16.82 -0.40 -9.55
CA VAL A 296 17.28 -1.45 -8.62
C VAL A 296 17.87 -2.62 -9.41
N ASP A 297 19.17 -2.55 -9.68
CA ASP A 297 19.84 -3.49 -10.60
C ASP A 297 21.05 -4.19 -9.98
N THR A 298 21.73 -3.56 -9.01
CA THR A 298 22.90 -4.18 -8.37
C THR A 298 22.49 -5.20 -7.30
N PRO A 299 23.38 -6.16 -6.95
CA PRO A 299 23.12 -7.07 -5.84
C PRO A 299 22.87 -6.35 -4.50
N GLN A 300 23.59 -5.25 -4.23
CA GLN A 300 23.40 -4.47 -3.01
C GLN A 300 22.04 -3.76 -2.96
N GLU A 301 21.60 -3.14 -4.06
CA GLU A 301 20.27 -2.53 -4.14
C GLU A 301 19.17 -3.59 -3.96
N ARG A 302 19.33 -4.76 -4.57
CA ARG A 302 18.39 -5.88 -4.37
C ARG A 302 18.35 -6.37 -2.93
N PHE A 303 19.49 -6.42 -2.24
CA PHE A 303 19.57 -6.78 -0.82
C PHE A 303 18.81 -5.77 0.06
N ILE A 304 19.04 -4.48 -0.19
CA ILE A 304 18.32 -3.39 0.47
C ILE A 304 16.81 -3.54 0.23
N HIS A 305 16.39 -3.70 -1.03
CA HIS A 305 14.98 -3.75 -1.39
C HIS A 305 14.28 -5.03 -0.93
N ASN A 306 14.97 -6.17 -0.84
CA ASN A 306 14.46 -7.37 -0.19
C ASN A 306 14.17 -7.13 1.30
N THR A 307 15.04 -6.38 1.97
CA THR A 307 14.84 -6.00 3.37
C THR A 307 13.66 -5.04 3.55
N ILE A 308 13.51 -4.07 2.65
CA ILE A 308 12.33 -3.17 2.66
C ILE A 308 11.05 -3.97 2.41
N ALA A 309 11.04 -4.88 1.43
CA ALA A 309 9.90 -5.74 1.16
C ALA A 309 9.54 -6.59 2.39
N TYR A 310 10.54 -7.13 3.10
CA TYR A 310 10.33 -7.86 4.35
C TYR A 310 9.66 -6.99 5.42
N LEU A 311 10.16 -5.77 5.67
CA LEU A 311 9.54 -4.88 6.65
C LEU A 311 8.10 -4.51 6.24
N LEU A 312 7.89 -4.19 4.96
CA LEU A 312 6.57 -3.86 4.42
C LEU A 312 5.56 -5.02 4.54
N ASP A 313 6.04 -6.27 4.43
CA ASP A 313 5.24 -7.48 4.62
C ASP A 313 4.81 -7.70 6.09
N ASN A 314 5.51 -7.07 7.04
CA ASN A 314 5.26 -7.19 8.48
C ASN A 314 4.42 -6.02 9.06
N ILE A 315 4.00 -5.08 8.22
CA ILE A 315 3.02 -4.05 8.59
C ILE A 315 1.66 -4.73 8.84
N THR A 316 1.03 -4.38 9.96
CA THR A 316 -0.35 -4.84 10.23
C THR A 316 -1.31 -3.88 9.52
N LEU A 317 -1.93 -4.33 8.42
CA LEU A 317 -2.94 -3.58 7.66
C LEU A 317 -4.35 -3.72 8.24
#